data_AF-A0A290XBI1-F1
#
_entry.id   AF-A0A290XBI1-F1
#
_cell.length_a   1.000
_cell.length_b   1.000
_cell.length_c   1.000
_cell.angle_alpha   90.00
_cell.angle_beta   90.00
_cell.angle_gamma   90.00
#
_symmetry.space_group_name_H-M   'P 1'
#
loop_
_entity.id
_entity.type
_entity.pdbx_description
1 polymer ?
#
loop_
_entity_poly.entity_id
_entity_poly.type
_entity_poly.pdbx_seq_one_letter_code
_entity_poly.pdbx_strand_id
1 'polypeptide(L)'
;MLTGSAGFLAAHPDLLYRGRGWQAFKRGDHKEAMRWFVRAARYADKPSQVMIAELLWNGQGRPADRALAYVWMDIAAERGYEGFVSLRELYWHQLEPAERQSALERGQSVYAEYGDPAAKPRIAQVLRRERARMTGSRTGSRSGALWISLVGPDGDEHLIHGTEYYAEKFWDPEAYQAWHDATWQTPRAGSVEIGDLEQMKDAPPQE
;
A
#
# COMPACT_ATOMS: atom_id res chain seq x y z
N MET A 1 5.49 25.68 2.08
CA MET A 1 6.31 24.52 1.62
C MET A 1 6.51 23.60 2.80
N LEU A 2 6.10 22.33 2.69
CA LEU A 2 6.31 21.28 3.71
C LEU A 2 7.80 20.89 3.71
N THR A 3 8.63 21.71 4.36
CA THR A 3 10.10 21.62 4.30
C THR A 3 10.68 20.38 4.99
N GLY A 4 9.87 19.58 5.70
CA GLY A 4 10.30 18.33 6.36
C GLY A 4 10.07 17.04 5.57
N SER A 5 9.14 17.01 4.60
CA SER A 5 8.69 15.76 3.98
C SER A 5 9.75 15.08 3.11
N ALA A 6 10.56 15.86 2.38
CA ALA A 6 11.54 15.31 1.45
C ALA A 6 12.62 14.48 2.15
N GLY A 7 13.14 14.97 3.29
CA GLY A 7 14.14 14.25 4.08
C GLY A 7 13.57 12.99 4.73
N PHE A 8 12.34 13.06 5.25
CA PHE A 8 11.65 11.89 5.80
C PHE A 8 11.43 10.81 4.73
N LEU A 9 10.84 11.17 3.58
CA LEU A 9 10.52 10.23 2.51
C LEU A 9 11.77 9.63 1.85
N ALA A 10 12.91 10.34 1.84
CA ALA A 10 14.18 9.76 1.38
C ALA A 10 14.63 8.55 2.22
N ALA A 11 14.24 8.50 3.50
CA ALA A 11 14.49 7.38 4.40
C ALA A 11 13.40 6.29 4.34
N HIS A 12 12.27 6.57 3.70
CA HIS A 12 11.12 5.67 3.56
C HIS A 12 10.80 5.47 2.07
N PRO A 13 11.64 4.71 1.34
CA PRO A 13 11.53 4.58 -0.10
C PRO A 13 10.21 3.92 -0.53
N ASP A 14 9.65 3.03 0.28
CA ASP A 14 8.30 2.48 0.13
C ASP A 14 7.25 3.60 0.04
N LEU A 15 7.21 4.49 1.04
CA LEU A 15 6.26 5.61 1.07
C LEU A 15 6.50 6.62 -0.05
N LEU A 16 7.77 6.92 -0.33
CA LEU A 16 8.16 7.83 -1.41
C LEU A 16 7.67 7.34 -2.77
N TYR A 17 7.94 6.06 -3.07
CA TYR A 17 7.57 5.49 -4.35
C TYR A 17 6.07 5.23 -4.44
N ARG A 18 5.40 4.83 -3.35
CA ARG A 18 3.93 4.74 -3.27
C ARG A 18 3.29 6.08 -3.62
N GLY A 19 3.77 7.17 -3.01
CA GLY A 19 3.28 8.52 -3.28
C GLY A 19 3.44 8.94 -4.73
N ARG A 20 4.60 8.66 -5.34
CA ARG A 20 4.81 8.91 -6.78
C ARG A 20 3.90 8.07 -7.67
N GLY A 21 3.66 6.81 -7.28
CA GLY A 21 2.71 5.92 -7.97
C GLY A 21 1.30 6.49 -7.98
N TRP A 22 0.79 6.88 -6.81
CA TRP A 22 -0.53 7.51 -6.70
C TRP A 22 -0.64 8.82 -7.45
N GLN A 23 0.40 9.67 -7.42
CA GLN A 23 0.40 10.91 -8.19
C GLN A 23 0.31 10.66 -9.71
N ALA A 24 1.07 9.68 -10.22
CA ALA A 24 1.00 9.30 -11.63
C ALA A 24 -0.35 8.69 -11.99
N PHE A 25 -0.89 7.82 -11.12
CA PHE A 25 -2.20 7.20 -11.29
C PHE A 25 -3.31 8.24 -11.37
N LYS A 26 -3.35 9.22 -10.45
CA LYS A 26 -4.34 10.31 -10.45
C LYS A 26 -4.28 11.20 -11.69
N ARG A 27 -3.12 11.27 -12.38
CA ARG A 27 -2.98 11.97 -13.66
C ARG A 27 -3.33 11.10 -14.87
N GLY A 28 -3.69 9.83 -14.67
CA GLY A 28 -4.00 8.88 -15.74
C GLY A 28 -2.76 8.25 -16.40
N ASP A 29 -1.53 8.53 -15.94
CA ASP A 29 -0.34 7.87 -16.46
C ASP A 29 -0.12 6.53 -15.73
N HIS A 30 -0.93 5.55 -16.08
CA HIS A 30 -0.88 4.21 -15.50
C HIS A 30 0.45 3.49 -15.76
N LYS A 31 1.13 3.78 -16.88
CA LYS A 31 2.44 3.20 -17.18
C LYS A 31 3.50 3.76 -16.24
N GLU A 32 3.44 5.04 -15.91
CA GLU A 32 4.29 5.64 -14.88
C GLU A 32 3.93 5.15 -13.48
N ALA A 33 2.64 5.07 -13.14
CA ALA A 33 2.18 4.56 -11.87
C ALA A 33 2.73 3.16 -11.58
N MET A 34 2.62 2.24 -12.56
CA MET A 34 3.20 0.90 -12.51
C MET A 34 4.69 0.90 -12.15
N ARG A 35 5.49 1.78 -12.80
CA ARG A 35 6.94 1.86 -12.52
C ARG A 35 7.24 2.25 -11.08
N TRP A 36 6.45 3.16 -10.51
CA TRP A 36 6.64 3.61 -9.14
C TRP A 36 6.13 2.59 -8.12
N PHE A 37 4.96 1.98 -8.36
CA PHE A 37 4.45 0.93 -7.49
C PHE A 37 5.39 -0.29 -7.44
N VAL A 38 5.97 -0.72 -8.57
CA VAL A 38 6.98 -1.79 -8.57
C VAL A 38 8.20 -1.41 -7.72
N ARG A 39 8.65 -0.16 -7.76
CA ARG A 39 9.75 0.32 -6.91
C ARG A 39 9.39 0.30 -5.42
N ALA A 40 8.16 0.67 -5.06
CA ALA A 40 7.67 0.57 -3.68
C ALA A 40 7.56 -0.90 -3.23
N ALA A 41 7.05 -1.78 -4.10
CA ALA A 41 6.87 -3.20 -3.81
C ALA A 41 8.20 -3.92 -3.48
N ARG A 42 9.34 -3.45 -4.00
CA ARG A 42 10.67 -3.97 -3.59
C ARG A 42 10.95 -3.84 -2.09
N TYR A 43 10.23 -2.94 -1.41
CA TYR A 43 10.31 -2.67 0.02
C TYR A 43 9.10 -3.21 0.79
N ALA A 44 8.41 -4.22 0.24
CA ALA A 44 7.28 -4.90 0.87
C ALA A 44 6.06 -3.99 1.13
N ASP A 45 5.86 -2.96 0.30
CA ASP A 45 4.69 -2.09 0.37
C ASP A 45 3.44 -2.81 -0.17
N LYS A 46 2.61 -3.33 0.73
CA LYS A 46 1.38 -4.08 0.36
C LYS A 46 0.39 -3.25 -0.47
N PRO A 47 0.13 -1.95 -0.18
CA PRO A 47 -0.76 -1.14 -1.03
C PRO A 47 -0.26 -1.03 -2.48
N SER A 48 1.03 -0.81 -2.70
CA SER A 48 1.58 -0.80 -4.06
C SER A 48 1.51 -2.16 -4.75
N GLN A 49 1.64 -3.27 -4.01
CA GLN A 49 1.45 -4.61 -4.57
C GLN A 49 0.02 -4.84 -5.07
N VAL A 50 -0.99 -4.37 -4.32
CA VAL A 50 -2.40 -4.35 -4.76
C VAL A 50 -2.57 -3.49 -6.01
N MET A 51 -2.01 -2.28 -6.03
CA MET A 51 -2.12 -1.40 -7.22
C MET A 51 -1.47 -2.02 -8.46
N ILE A 52 -0.36 -2.74 -8.33
CA ILE A 52 0.24 -3.48 -9.45
C ILE A 52 -0.73 -4.56 -9.95
N ALA A 53 -1.34 -5.32 -9.04
CA ALA A 53 -2.30 -6.35 -9.37
C ALA A 53 -3.51 -5.77 -10.12
N GLU A 54 -4.10 -4.68 -9.64
CA GLU A 54 -5.24 -4.02 -10.28
C GLU A 54 -4.90 -3.46 -11.67
N LEU A 55 -3.74 -2.81 -11.81
CA LEU A 55 -3.29 -2.30 -13.11
C LEU A 55 -3.12 -3.42 -14.14
N LEU A 56 -2.57 -4.57 -13.72
CA LEU A 56 -2.40 -5.74 -14.58
C LEU A 56 -3.73 -6.43 -14.87
N TRP A 57 -4.63 -6.51 -13.90
CA TRP A 57 -5.94 -7.12 -14.04
C TRP A 57 -6.79 -6.37 -15.06
N ASN A 58 -6.79 -5.03 -14.97
CA ASN A 58 -7.61 -4.15 -15.80
C ASN A 58 -6.94 -3.76 -17.13
N GLY A 59 -5.66 -4.13 -17.35
CA GLY A 59 -4.93 -3.73 -18.55
C GLY A 59 -4.68 -2.22 -18.64
N GLN A 60 -4.40 -1.57 -17.50
CA GLN A 60 -4.16 -0.14 -17.42
C GLN A 60 -2.68 0.18 -17.63
N GLY A 61 -2.37 0.92 -18.72
CA GLY A 61 -1.00 1.29 -19.10
C GLY A 61 -0.21 0.19 -19.82
N ARG A 62 -0.77 -1.02 -19.95
CA ARG A 62 -0.31 -2.15 -20.76
C ARG A 62 -1.45 -3.17 -20.96
N PRO A 63 -1.37 -4.10 -21.93
CA PRO A 63 -2.36 -5.18 -22.03
C PRO A 63 -2.50 -5.96 -20.72
N ALA A 64 -3.72 -6.40 -20.44
CA ALA A 64 -4.05 -7.15 -19.24
C ALA A 64 -3.25 -8.46 -19.17
N ASP A 65 -2.85 -8.82 -17.95
CA ASP A 65 -2.09 -10.03 -17.65
C ASP A 65 -2.61 -10.59 -16.32
N ARG A 66 -3.76 -11.29 -16.39
CA ARG A 66 -4.52 -11.72 -15.21
C ARG A 66 -3.76 -12.74 -14.37
N ALA A 67 -2.97 -13.59 -15.01
CA ALA A 67 -2.07 -14.51 -14.32
C ALA A 67 -1.04 -13.78 -13.46
N LEU A 68 -0.37 -12.76 -14.01
CA LEU A 68 0.58 -11.96 -13.24
C LEU A 68 -0.12 -11.08 -12.19
N ALA A 69 -1.32 -10.57 -12.50
CA ALA A 69 -2.13 -9.84 -11.54
C ALA A 69 -2.45 -10.67 -10.29
N TYR A 70 -2.86 -11.93 -10.47
CA TYR A 70 -3.05 -12.86 -9.34
C TYR A 70 -1.79 -13.03 -8.51
N VAL A 71 -0.63 -13.24 -9.15
CA VAL A 71 0.65 -13.38 -8.44
C VAL A 71 0.93 -12.16 -7.55
N TRP A 72 0.75 -10.95 -8.06
CA TRP A 72 0.93 -9.74 -7.27
C TRP A 72 -0.10 -9.60 -6.15
N MET A 73 -1.34 -10.02 -6.38
CA MET A 73 -2.38 -10.02 -5.36
C MET A 73 -2.12 -11.05 -4.26
N ASP A 74 -1.59 -12.22 -4.62
CA ASP A 74 -1.18 -13.24 -3.65
C ASP A 74 0.00 -12.78 -2.80
N ILE A 75 0.98 -12.09 -3.39
CA ILE A 75 2.03 -11.40 -2.64
C ILE A 75 1.41 -10.39 -1.68
N ALA A 76 0.46 -9.56 -2.13
CA ALA A 76 -0.19 -8.59 -1.25
C ALA A 76 -0.89 -9.26 -0.05
N ALA A 77 -1.50 -10.43 -0.28
CA ALA A 77 -2.24 -11.22 0.70
C ALA A 77 -1.37 -12.02 1.69
N GLU A 78 -0.04 -12.09 1.53
CA GLU A 78 0.89 -12.84 2.41
C GLU A 78 0.72 -12.52 3.91
N ARG A 79 0.27 -11.31 4.25
CA ARG A 79 0.08 -10.87 5.66
C ARG A 79 -1.31 -11.21 6.21
N GLY A 80 -2.16 -11.85 5.43
CA GLY A 80 -3.47 -12.33 5.87
C GLY A 80 -4.51 -11.24 6.10
N TYR A 81 -4.34 -10.03 5.53
CA TYR A 81 -5.38 -9.01 5.62
C TYR A 81 -6.62 -9.50 4.87
N GLU A 82 -7.77 -9.54 5.54
CA GLU A 82 -8.99 -10.19 5.07
C GLU A 82 -9.42 -9.71 3.66
N GLY A 83 -9.36 -8.39 3.43
CA GLY A 83 -9.70 -7.81 2.13
C GLY A 83 -8.75 -8.26 1.01
N PHE A 84 -7.46 -8.41 1.30
CA PHE A 84 -6.47 -8.82 0.30
C PHE A 84 -6.56 -10.32 0.01
N VAL A 85 -6.78 -11.13 1.05
CA VAL A 85 -7.05 -12.57 0.90
C VAL A 85 -8.30 -12.78 0.05
N SER A 86 -9.40 -12.07 0.36
CA SER A 86 -10.65 -12.15 -0.40
C SER A 86 -10.47 -11.77 -1.86
N LEU A 87 -9.73 -10.69 -2.15
CA LEU A 87 -9.46 -10.23 -3.51
C LEU A 87 -8.56 -11.22 -4.27
N ARG A 88 -7.57 -11.83 -3.60
CA ARG A 88 -6.77 -12.92 -4.17
C ARG A 88 -7.65 -14.11 -4.57
N GLU A 89 -8.52 -14.58 -3.67
CA GLU A 89 -9.42 -15.70 -3.97
C GLU A 89 -10.33 -15.37 -5.15
N LEU A 90 -10.89 -14.15 -5.16
CA LEU A 90 -11.68 -13.66 -6.27
C LEU A 90 -10.90 -13.72 -7.60
N TYR A 91 -9.64 -13.28 -7.61
CA TYR A 91 -8.78 -13.35 -8.79
C TYR A 91 -8.60 -14.81 -9.24
N TRP A 92 -8.23 -15.70 -8.31
CA TRP A 92 -8.02 -17.13 -8.61
C TRP A 92 -9.25 -17.79 -9.22
N HIS A 93 -10.44 -17.52 -8.67
CA HIS A 93 -11.70 -18.09 -9.15
C HIS A 93 -12.04 -17.64 -10.56
N GLN A 94 -11.69 -16.42 -10.94
CA GLN A 94 -11.95 -15.89 -12.27
C GLN A 94 -10.85 -16.20 -13.30
N LEU A 95 -9.71 -16.78 -12.90
CA LEU A 95 -8.68 -17.22 -13.83
C LEU A 95 -9.10 -18.48 -14.57
N GLU A 96 -8.81 -18.50 -15.86
CA GLU A 96 -8.89 -19.71 -16.68
C GLU A 96 -7.79 -20.71 -16.31
N PRO A 97 -7.97 -22.02 -16.59
CA PRO A 97 -6.96 -23.03 -16.25
C PRO A 97 -5.55 -22.74 -16.79
N ALA A 98 -5.45 -22.19 -18.01
CA ALA A 98 -4.18 -21.80 -18.60
C ALA A 98 -3.53 -20.60 -17.87
N GLU A 99 -4.35 -19.65 -17.40
CA GLU A 99 -3.87 -18.49 -16.64
C GLU A 99 -3.38 -18.91 -15.25
N ARG A 100 -4.09 -19.84 -14.59
CA ARG A 100 -3.65 -20.44 -13.31
C ARG A 100 -2.30 -21.13 -13.45
N GLN A 101 -2.12 -21.92 -14.50
CA GLN A 101 -0.83 -22.57 -14.78
C GLN A 101 0.27 -21.53 -14.99
N SER A 102 0.01 -20.49 -15.80
CA SER A 102 0.96 -19.39 -16.03
C SER A 102 1.32 -18.66 -14.72
N ALA A 103 0.34 -18.45 -13.84
CA ALA A 103 0.55 -17.81 -12.55
C ALA A 103 1.48 -18.64 -11.65
N LEU A 104 1.28 -19.96 -11.59
CA LEU A 104 2.13 -20.86 -10.79
C LEU A 104 3.59 -20.89 -11.31
N GLU A 105 3.78 -20.90 -12.63
CA GLU A 105 5.11 -20.92 -13.25
C GLU A 105 5.84 -19.59 -13.06
N ARG A 106 5.19 -18.47 -13.41
CA ARG A 106 5.80 -17.14 -13.36
C ARG A 106 5.94 -16.64 -11.93
N GLY A 107 5.00 -17.02 -11.07
CA GLY A 107 4.90 -16.62 -9.67
C GLY A 107 6.19 -16.86 -8.91
N GLN A 108 6.86 -18.01 -9.11
CA GLN A 108 8.09 -18.36 -8.41
C GLN A 108 9.15 -17.25 -8.43
N SER A 109 9.39 -16.66 -9.60
CA SER A 109 10.37 -15.58 -9.77
C SER A 109 9.93 -14.29 -9.09
N VAL A 110 8.64 -13.97 -9.13
CA VAL A 110 8.08 -12.75 -8.53
C VAL A 110 8.04 -12.87 -7.01
N TYR A 111 7.63 -14.02 -6.46
CA TYR A 111 7.67 -14.31 -5.03
C TYR A 111 9.09 -14.19 -4.48
N ALA A 112 10.08 -14.74 -5.19
CA ALA A 112 11.48 -14.66 -4.79
C ALA A 112 12.05 -13.23 -4.75
N GLU A 113 11.54 -12.32 -5.59
CA GLU A 113 12.02 -10.94 -5.62
C GLU A 113 11.22 -9.99 -4.70
N TYR A 114 9.89 -10.14 -4.66
CA TYR A 114 8.95 -9.18 -4.09
C TYR A 114 8.13 -9.70 -2.90
N GLY A 115 8.17 -11.00 -2.64
CA GLY A 115 7.55 -11.58 -1.45
C GLY A 115 8.17 -11.02 -0.17
N ASP A 116 7.38 -10.96 0.90
CA ASP A 116 7.80 -10.43 2.20
C ASP A 116 9.16 -10.98 2.69
N PRO A 117 9.48 -12.28 2.58
CA PRO A 117 10.79 -12.81 2.99
C PRO A 117 11.98 -12.15 2.29
N ALA A 118 11.82 -11.77 1.01
CA ALA A 118 12.87 -11.12 0.23
C ALA A 118 12.84 -9.59 0.36
N ALA A 119 11.65 -9.00 0.48
CA ALA A 119 11.45 -7.56 0.43
C ALA A 119 11.56 -6.86 1.79
N LYS A 120 11.06 -7.46 2.89
CA LYS A 120 11.14 -6.87 4.24
C LYS A 120 12.58 -6.58 4.71
N PRO A 121 13.59 -7.44 4.45
CA PRO A 121 14.97 -7.13 4.81
C PRO A 121 15.49 -5.83 4.18
N ARG A 122 15.01 -5.47 2.98
CA ARG A 122 15.46 -4.26 2.27
C ARG A 122 15.02 -2.99 3.00
N ILE A 123 13.74 -2.90 3.39
CA ILE A 123 13.26 -1.72 4.13
C ILE A 123 13.87 -1.70 5.53
N ALA A 124 13.96 -2.84 6.22
CA ALA A 124 14.60 -2.92 7.53
C ALA A 124 16.05 -2.43 7.51
N GLN A 125 16.82 -2.77 6.47
CA GLN A 125 18.18 -2.28 6.29
C GLN A 125 18.24 -0.76 6.11
N VAL A 126 17.33 -0.18 5.31
CA VAL A 126 17.25 1.27 5.11
C VAL A 126 16.94 1.97 6.43
N LEU A 127 15.90 1.53 7.15
CA LEU A 127 15.49 2.14 8.42
C LEU A 127 16.60 2.10 9.47
N ARG A 128 17.25 0.93 9.65
CA ARG A 128 18.39 0.80 10.59
C ARG A 128 19.55 1.72 10.21
N ARG A 129 19.87 1.81 8.92
CA ARG A 129 20.95 2.67 8.41
C ARG A 129 20.66 4.14 8.69
N GLU A 130 19.46 4.60 8.34
CA GLU A 130 19.10 6.01 8.52
C GLU A 130 18.96 6.37 10.01
N ARG A 131 18.38 5.48 10.83
CA ARG A 131 18.34 5.64 12.30
C ARG A 131 19.74 5.82 12.89
N ALA A 132 20.72 5.04 12.42
CA ALA A 132 22.11 5.15 12.87
C ALA A 132 22.79 6.46 12.43
N ARG A 133 22.42 7.02 11.28
CA ARG A 133 22.94 8.32 10.81
C ARG A 133 22.36 9.50 11.58
N MET A 134 21.16 9.34 12.13
CA MET A 134 20.44 10.39 12.87
C MET A 134 20.91 10.58 14.32
N THR A 135 21.86 9.78 14.82
CA THR A 135 22.32 9.88 16.23
C THR A 135 23.22 11.09 16.51
N GLY A 136 23.55 11.92 15.52
CA GLY A 136 24.21 13.22 15.71
C GLY A 136 23.22 14.35 15.99
N SER A 137 23.27 14.93 17.19
CA SER A 137 22.45 16.07 17.67
C SER A 137 20.93 15.88 17.67
N ARG A 138 20.45 14.92 18.50
CA ARG A 138 19.06 14.88 18.99
C ARG A 138 18.66 16.11 19.84
N THR A 139 19.60 16.98 20.18
CA THR A 139 19.43 18.10 21.11
C THR A 139 18.97 19.42 20.48
N GLY A 140 18.86 19.50 19.14
CA GLY A 140 18.69 20.79 18.45
C GLY A 140 17.31 21.13 17.88
N SER A 141 16.51 20.14 17.46
CA SER A 141 15.30 20.45 16.68
C SER A 141 14.04 19.97 17.37
N ARG A 142 13.53 20.79 18.30
CA ARG A 142 12.10 20.80 18.62
C ARG A 142 11.37 21.40 17.42
N SER A 143 11.30 20.66 16.31
CA SER A 143 10.64 21.06 15.06
C SER A 143 9.12 21.12 15.22
N GLY A 144 8.62 21.88 16.19
CA GLY A 144 7.20 21.99 16.52
C GLY A 144 6.37 22.73 15.48
N ALA A 145 6.97 23.14 14.35
CA ALA A 145 6.31 23.83 13.25
C ALA A 145 6.43 23.08 11.90
N LEU A 146 7.05 21.90 11.88
CA LEU A 146 7.14 21.11 10.65
C LEU A 146 5.98 20.11 10.59
N TRP A 147 5.32 20.07 9.44
CA TRP A 147 4.39 19.00 9.10
C TRP A 147 5.05 18.12 8.03
N ILE A 148 4.91 16.82 8.20
CA ILE A 148 5.42 15.82 7.26
C ILE A 148 4.20 15.21 6.59
N SER A 149 4.19 15.29 5.27
CA SER A 149 3.15 14.68 4.44
C SER A 149 3.56 13.27 4.06
N LEU A 150 2.68 12.33 4.39
CA LEU A 150 2.76 10.92 4.05
C LEU A 150 1.62 10.57 3.11
N VAL A 151 1.87 9.70 2.14
CA VAL A 151 0.79 9.16 1.31
C VAL A 151 0.32 7.86 1.93
N GLY A 152 -0.97 7.78 2.26
CA GLY A 152 -1.64 6.60 2.80
C GLY A 152 -1.80 5.49 1.77
N PRO A 153 -2.41 4.36 2.16
CA PRO A 153 -2.60 3.23 1.26
C PRO A 153 -3.46 3.55 0.04
N ASP A 154 -4.53 4.33 0.24
CA ASP A 154 -5.52 4.70 -0.78
C ASP A 154 -5.11 5.96 -1.57
N GLY A 155 -3.87 6.41 -1.38
CA GLY A 155 -3.31 7.58 -2.07
C GLY A 155 -3.74 8.93 -1.47
N ASP A 156 -4.40 8.91 -0.32
CA ASP A 156 -4.75 10.06 0.49
C ASP A 156 -3.51 10.63 1.21
N GLU A 157 -3.55 11.93 1.50
CA GLU A 157 -2.45 12.62 2.17
C GLU A 157 -2.71 12.68 3.68
N HIS A 158 -1.76 12.18 4.46
CA HIS A 158 -1.78 12.23 5.92
C HIS A 158 -0.68 13.14 6.41
N LEU A 159 -1.01 14.05 7.32
CA LEU A 159 -0.04 14.94 7.94
C LEU A 159 0.32 14.42 9.33
N ILE A 160 1.61 14.17 9.55
CA ILE A 160 2.15 13.92 10.90
C ILE A 160 2.90 15.15 11.38
N HIS A 161 2.86 15.37 12.69
CA HIS A 161 3.56 16.49 13.29
C HIS A 161 5.07 16.20 13.36
N GLY A 162 5.91 17.22 13.18
CA GLY A 162 7.37 17.08 13.15
C GLY A 162 7.96 16.54 14.46
N THR A 163 7.24 16.65 15.58
CA THR A 163 7.61 15.99 16.85
C THR A 163 7.55 14.48 16.77
N GLU A 164 6.72 13.93 15.87
CA GLU A 164 6.65 12.50 15.60
C GLU A 164 7.72 12.02 14.63
N TYR A 165 8.52 12.92 14.03
CA TYR A 165 9.56 12.55 13.07
C TYR A 165 10.43 11.41 13.59
N TYR A 166 10.85 11.47 14.87
CA TYR A 166 11.73 10.49 15.51
C TYR A 166 11.00 9.36 16.26
N ALA A 167 9.68 9.25 16.11
CA ALA A 167 8.91 8.21 16.77
C ALA A 167 9.40 6.82 16.34
N GLU A 168 9.48 5.89 17.29
CA GLU A 168 10.02 4.55 17.07
C GLU A 168 9.31 3.81 15.93
N LYS A 169 8.00 4.01 15.80
CA LYS A 169 7.16 3.48 14.72
C LYS A 169 7.63 3.82 13.31
N PHE A 170 8.54 4.78 13.12
CA PHE A 170 9.10 5.14 11.80
C PHE A 170 10.54 4.64 11.59
N TRP A 171 11.23 4.17 12.62
CA TRP A 171 12.67 3.88 12.51
C TRP A 171 13.06 2.49 13.00
N ASP A 172 12.22 1.87 13.83
CA ASP A 172 12.37 0.47 14.20
C ASP A 172 11.62 -0.40 13.17
N PRO A 173 12.28 -1.38 12.53
CA PRO A 173 11.63 -2.19 11.48
C PRO A 173 10.38 -2.95 11.93
N GLU A 174 10.36 -3.46 13.18
CA GLU A 174 9.21 -4.21 13.69
C GLU A 174 8.06 -3.27 14.01
N ALA A 175 8.35 -2.15 14.69
CA ALA A 175 7.35 -1.12 14.96
C ALA A 175 6.80 -0.49 13.67
N TYR A 176 7.65 -0.31 12.66
CA TYR A 176 7.26 0.19 11.34
C TYR A 176 6.31 -0.76 10.62
N GLN A 177 6.61 -2.05 10.64
CA GLN A 177 5.70 -3.03 10.08
C GLN A 177 4.36 -3.03 10.82
N ALA A 178 4.38 -3.04 12.16
CA ALA A 178 3.17 -3.00 12.97
C ALA A 178 2.32 -1.74 12.69
N TRP A 179 2.97 -0.59 12.47
CA TRP A 179 2.28 0.65 12.09
C TRP A 179 1.55 0.53 10.75
N HIS A 180 2.15 -0.08 9.73
CA HIS A 180 1.46 -0.34 8.46
C HIS A 180 0.33 -1.35 8.62
N ASP A 181 0.59 -2.45 9.34
CA ASP A 181 -0.36 -3.55 9.52
C ASP A 181 -1.61 -3.08 10.30
N ALA A 182 -1.47 -2.15 11.25
CA ALA A 182 -2.57 -1.57 12.03
C ALA A 182 -3.67 -0.91 11.17
N THR A 183 -3.31 -0.45 9.97
CA THR A 183 -4.26 0.14 9.02
C THR A 183 -5.28 -0.88 8.51
N TRP A 184 -4.94 -2.17 8.55
CA TRP A 184 -5.71 -3.27 7.94
C TRP A 184 -6.23 -4.30 8.95
N GLN A 185 -5.77 -4.25 10.21
CA GLN A 185 -6.19 -5.16 11.28
C GLN A 185 -7.40 -4.65 12.09
N THR A 186 -7.69 -3.35 12.03
CA THR A 186 -8.89 -2.81 12.68
C THR A 186 -10.07 -3.02 11.73
N PRO A 187 -11.18 -3.65 12.14
CA PRO A 187 -12.42 -3.55 11.37
C PRO A 187 -12.65 -2.06 11.17
N ARG A 188 -12.80 -1.61 9.92
CA ARG A 188 -13.41 -0.29 9.68
C ARG A 188 -14.80 -0.43 10.30
N ALA A 189 -14.95 -0.04 11.57
CA ALA A 189 -16.24 0.15 12.19
C ALA A 189 -16.87 1.29 11.40
N GLY A 190 -17.50 0.93 10.29
CA GLY A 190 -18.38 1.82 9.58
C GLY A 190 -19.51 2.11 10.55
N SER A 191 -19.46 3.25 11.23
CA SER A 191 -20.67 3.95 11.59
C SER A 191 -21.34 4.37 10.28
N VAL A 192 -21.93 3.41 9.59
CA VAL A 192 -23.06 3.70 8.73
C VAL A 192 -24.18 3.91 9.74
N GLU A 193 -24.47 5.18 10.05
CA GLU A 193 -25.80 5.51 10.55
C GLU A 193 -26.76 5.08 9.44
N ILE A 194 -27.28 3.87 9.58
CA ILE A 194 -28.46 3.43 8.86
C ILE A 194 -29.55 4.32 9.44
N GLY A 195 -29.80 5.46 8.79
CA GLY A 195 -31.03 6.20 9.00
C GLY A 195 -32.18 5.21 8.84
N ASP A 196 -33.10 5.23 9.79
CA ASP A 196 -34.19 4.29 9.90
C ASP A 196 -34.85 4.04 8.53
N LEU A 197 -35.11 2.76 8.23
CA LEU A 197 -35.87 2.34 7.06
C LEU A 197 -37.24 3.04 7.10
N GLU A 198 -37.42 4.08 6.28
CA GLU A 198 -38.76 4.55 5.92
C GLU A 198 -39.48 3.39 5.24
N GLN A 199 -40.39 2.75 5.98
CA GLN A 199 -41.40 1.87 5.42
C GLN A 199 -42.19 2.67 4.38
N MET A 200 -41.90 2.43 3.09
CA MET A 200 -42.77 2.87 2.01
C MET A 200 -44.14 2.20 2.22
N LYS A 201 -45.12 3.00 2.62
CA LYS A 201 -46.52 2.59 2.69
C LYS A 201 -47.00 2.24 1.28
N ASP A 202 -47.68 1.10 1.20
CA ASP A 202 -48.32 0.56 0.00
C ASP A 202 -49.06 1.63 -0.80
N ALA A 203 -48.76 1.68 -2.11
CA ALA A 203 -49.55 2.44 -3.07
C ALA A 203 -50.87 1.70 -3.35
N PRO A 204 -52.02 2.39 -3.40
CA PRO A 204 -53.30 1.75 -3.68
C PRO A 204 -53.41 1.32 -5.16
N PRO A 205 -54.30 0.35 -5.48
CA PRO A 205 -54.42 -0.20 -6.83
C PRO A 205 -55.00 0.83 -7.80
N GLN A 206 -54.51 0.83 -9.04
CA GLN A 206 -55.13 1.56 -10.15
C GLN A 206 -56.29 0.70 -10.69
N GLU A 207 -57.50 1.26 -10.69
CA GLU A 207 -58.66 0.80 -11.47
C GLU A 207 -58.58 1.26 -12.93
#